data_AF-A0A6P6FTG7-F1
#
_entry.id   AF-A0A6P6FTG7-F1
#
_cell.length_a   1.000
_cell.length_b   1.000
_cell.length_c   1.000
_cell.angle_alpha   90.00
_cell.angle_beta   90.00
_cell.angle_gamma   90.00
#
_symmetry.space_group_name_H-M   'P 1'
#
loop_
_entity.id
_entity.type
_entity.pdbx_description
1 polymer ?
#
loop_
_entity_poly.entity_id
_entity_poly.type
_entity_poly.pdbx_seq_one_letter_code
_entity_poly.pdbx_strand_id
1 'polypeptide(L)'
;MFSAMIMKSVGSAALKMVEEVRRQFNIFIYLFYQIAISASNTGGAWDNAKKYIEAGASEHARTLGPKGSEPHKAAVIGDTIGDPLKDTSGPSLNILIKLMAVESLVFAPFFATHGGLLFKIF
;
A
#
# COMPACT_ATOMS: atom_id res chain seq x y z
N MET A 1 -4.33 -48.12 9.66
CA MET A 1 -5.40 -47.10 9.82
C MET A 1 -4.98 -45.89 10.65
N PHE A 2 -4.43 -46.07 11.85
CA PHE A 2 -4.01 -44.96 12.71
C PHE A 2 -3.00 -43.99 12.06
N SER A 3 -1.92 -44.51 11.46
CA SER A 3 -0.91 -43.68 10.79
C SER A 3 -1.45 -42.90 9.58
N ALA A 4 -2.44 -43.45 8.87
CA ALA A 4 -3.06 -42.80 7.72
C ALA A 4 -3.98 -41.63 8.15
N MET A 5 -4.63 -41.74 9.32
CA MET A 5 -5.40 -40.62 9.89
C MET A 5 -4.49 -39.47 10.33
N ILE A 6 -3.33 -39.76 10.93
CA ILE A 6 -2.37 -38.72 11.33
C ILE A 6 -1.80 -37.99 10.11
N MET A 7 -1.35 -38.72 9.08
CA MET A 7 -0.83 -38.11 7.84
C MET A 7 -1.88 -37.23 7.13
N LYS A 8 -3.15 -37.65 7.11
CA LYS A 8 -4.23 -36.87 6.49
C LYS A 8 -4.53 -35.58 7.28
N SER A 9 -4.50 -35.64 8.60
CA SER A 9 -4.70 -34.48 9.48
C SER A 9 -3.56 -33.47 9.34
N VAL A 10 -2.31 -33.94 9.34
CA VAL A 10 -1.13 -33.09 9.14
C VAL A 10 -1.12 -32.46 7.75
N GLY A 11 -1.40 -33.25 6.70
CA GLY A 11 -1.47 -32.73 5.32
C GLY A 11 -2.55 -31.66 5.14
N SER A 12 -3.71 -31.83 5.78
CA SER A 12 -4.80 -30.84 5.74
C SER A 12 -4.46 -29.56 6.50
N ALA A 13 -3.77 -29.67 7.64
CA ALA A 13 -3.28 -28.53 8.40
C ALA A 13 -2.20 -27.75 7.62
N ALA A 14 -1.24 -28.47 7.04
CA ALA A 14 -0.18 -27.90 6.22
C ALA A 14 -0.74 -27.14 4.99
N LEU A 15 -1.72 -27.71 4.29
CA LEU A 15 -2.37 -27.03 3.16
C LEU A 15 -3.06 -25.73 3.59
N LYS A 16 -3.81 -25.75 4.70
CA LYS A 16 -4.45 -24.54 5.25
C LYS A 16 -3.43 -23.48 5.67
N MET A 17 -2.29 -23.89 6.22
CA MET A 17 -1.20 -22.96 6.55
C MET A 17 -0.59 -22.34 5.30
N VAL A 18 -0.34 -23.13 4.25
CA VAL A 18 0.18 -22.62 2.98
C VAL A 18 -0.80 -21.66 2.31
N GLU A 19 -2.10 -21.99 2.32
CA GLU A 19 -3.16 -21.11 1.82
C GLU A 19 -3.24 -19.81 2.61
N GLU A 20 -3.15 -19.86 3.94
CA GLU A 20 -3.17 -18.68 4.79
C GLU A 20 -1.94 -17.78 4.58
N VAL A 21 -0.75 -18.36 4.48
CA VAL A 21 0.48 -17.61 4.16
C VAL A 21 0.35 -16.92 2.80
N ARG A 22 -0.16 -17.63 1.78
CA ARG A 22 -0.41 -17.04 0.45
C ARG A 22 -1.47 -15.94 0.51
N ARG A 23 -2.53 -16.13 1.29
CA ARG A 23 -3.61 -15.16 1.49
C ARG A 23 -3.05 -13.88 2.11
N GLN A 24 -2.23 -13.99 3.15
CA GLN A 24 -1.60 -12.82 3.76
C GLN A 24 -0.70 -12.10 2.77
N PHE A 25 0.17 -12.82 2.05
CA PHE A 25 1.07 -12.21 1.07
C PHE A 25 0.31 -11.41 0.00
N ASN A 26 -0.79 -11.98 -0.53
CA ASN A 26 -1.63 -11.29 -1.51
C ASN A 26 -2.35 -10.09 -0.89
N ILE A 27 -2.97 -10.24 0.29
CA ILE A 27 -3.71 -9.15 0.93
C ILE A 27 -2.80 -7.97 1.27
N PHE A 28 -1.61 -8.23 1.81
CA PHE A 28 -0.66 -7.16 2.14
C PHE A 28 -0.26 -6.38 0.89
N ILE A 29 0.10 -7.06 -0.20
CA ILE A 29 0.47 -6.39 -1.46
C ILE A 29 -0.70 -5.57 -2.02
N TYR A 30 -1.91 -6.15 -2.08
CA TYR A 30 -3.09 -5.44 -2.57
C TYR A 30 -3.44 -4.24 -1.70
N LEU A 31 -3.33 -4.37 -0.37
CA LEU A 31 -3.62 -3.29 0.56
C LEU A 31 -2.62 -2.14 0.40
N PHE A 32 -1.32 -2.44 0.34
CA PHE A 32 -0.29 -1.41 0.13
C PHE A 32 -0.44 -0.71 -1.22
N TYR A 33 -0.79 -1.45 -2.27
CA TYR A 33 -1.04 -0.88 -3.58
C TYR A 33 -2.27 0.05 -3.59
N GLN A 34 -3.36 -0.34 -2.94
CA GLN A 34 -4.56 0.50 -2.82
C GLN A 34 -4.27 1.79 -2.03
N ILE A 35 -3.49 1.70 -0.95
CA ILE A 35 -3.08 2.86 -0.16
C ILE A 35 -2.17 3.78 -0.97
N ALA A 36 -1.26 3.23 -1.79
CA ALA A 36 -0.38 4.04 -2.64
C ALA A 36 -1.16 4.89 -3.64
N ILE A 37 -2.19 4.31 -4.27
CA ILE A 37 -3.05 5.01 -5.23
C ILE A 37 -3.89 6.07 -4.51
N SER A 38 -4.55 5.71 -3.41
CA SER A 38 -5.42 6.65 -2.69
C SER A 38 -4.62 7.83 -2.14
N ALA A 39 -3.45 7.59 -1.53
CA ALA A 39 -2.58 8.64 -1.02
C ALA A 39 -2.13 9.61 -2.12
N SER A 40 -1.69 9.08 -3.27
CA SER A 40 -1.23 9.89 -4.40
C SER A 40 -2.37 10.72 -5.01
N ASN A 41 -3.53 10.12 -5.21
CA ASN A 41 -4.70 10.80 -5.78
C ASN A 41 -5.26 11.86 -4.82
N THR A 42 -5.33 11.56 -3.53
CA THR A 42 -5.81 12.49 -2.52
C THR A 42 -4.89 13.71 -2.39
N GLY A 43 -3.57 13.51 -2.31
CA GLY A 43 -2.63 14.64 -2.26
C GLY A 43 -2.64 15.46 -3.55
N GLY A 44 -2.73 14.82 -4.73
CA GLY A 44 -2.85 15.53 -6.00
C GLY A 44 -4.16 16.31 -6.14
N ALA A 45 -5.28 15.79 -5.61
CA ALA A 45 -6.56 16.47 -5.60
C ALA A 45 -6.51 17.74 -4.72
N TRP A 46 -5.89 17.67 -3.53
CA TRP A 46 -5.74 18.83 -2.66
C TRP A 46 -4.83 19.91 -3.25
N ASP A 47 -3.72 19.56 -3.91
CA ASP A 47 -2.88 20.54 -4.61
C ASP A 47 -3.63 21.23 -5.76
N ASN A 48 -4.39 20.45 -6.55
CA ASN A 48 -5.20 21.00 -7.64
C ASN A 48 -6.34 21.87 -7.13
N ALA A 49 -6.97 21.51 -6.01
CA ALA A 49 -8.00 22.34 -5.37
C ALA A 49 -7.43 23.68 -4.89
N LYS A 50 -6.23 23.68 -4.27
CA LYS A 50 -5.51 24.91 -3.91
C LYS A 50 -5.23 25.75 -5.16
N LYS A 51 -4.63 25.17 -6.20
CA LYS A 51 -4.32 25.86 -7.47
C LYS A 51 -5.57 26.42 -8.16
N TYR A 52 -6.71 25.73 -8.06
CA TYR A 52 -7.98 26.21 -8.62
C TYR A 52 -8.43 27.52 -7.96
N ILE A 53 -8.41 27.59 -6.63
CA ILE A 53 -8.76 28.81 -5.87
C ILE A 53 -7.75 29.93 -6.17
N GLU A 54 -6.45 29.59 -6.25
CA GLU A 54 -5.39 30.55 -6.56
C GLU A 54 -5.46 31.14 -7.97
N ALA A 55 -5.89 30.34 -8.94
CA ALA A 55 -5.99 30.77 -10.34
C ALA A 55 -7.19 31.68 -10.59
N GLY A 56 -8.30 31.51 -9.85
CA GLY A 56 -9.48 32.38 -9.98
C GLY A 56 -10.04 32.46 -11.40
N ALA A 57 -9.88 31.40 -12.20
CA ALA A 57 -10.17 31.40 -13.64
C ALA A 57 -11.67 31.24 -13.95
N SER A 58 -12.47 30.77 -12.99
CA SER A 58 -13.92 30.64 -13.08
C SER A 58 -14.61 31.55 -12.06
N GLU A 59 -15.89 31.82 -12.28
CA GLU A 59 -16.71 32.58 -11.33
C GLU A 59 -16.72 31.91 -9.94
N HIS A 60 -16.85 30.57 -9.92
CA HIS A 60 -16.81 29.80 -8.67
C HIS A 60 -15.44 29.91 -7.97
N ALA A 61 -14.32 29.81 -8.70
CA ALA A 61 -12.99 29.97 -8.11
C ALA A 61 -12.80 31.37 -7.49
N ARG A 62 -13.34 32.42 -8.14
CA ARG A 62 -13.29 33.79 -7.60
C ARG A 62 -14.12 33.96 -6.33
N THR A 63 -15.26 33.28 -6.21
CA THR A 63 -16.06 33.30 -4.97
C THR A 63 -15.35 32.66 -3.77
N LEU A 64 -14.43 31.72 -4.03
CA LEU A 64 -13.62 31.06 -3.00
C LEU A 64 -12.32 31.83 -2.70
N GLY A 65 -11.84 32.63 -3.65
CA GLY A 65 -10.70 33.52 -3.48
C GLY A 65 -11.05 34.84 -2.78
N PRO A 66 -10.15 35.85 -2.81
CA PRO A 66 -8.79 35.83 -3.35
C PRO A 66 -7.80 35.07 -2.45
N LYS A 67 -6.52 34.99 -2.83
CA LYS A 67 -5.44 34.43 -1.99
C LYS A 67 -5.46 35.06 -0.60
N GLY A 68 -5.39 34.24 0.44
CA GLY A 68 -5.49 34.65 1.84
C GLY A 68 -6.92 34.62 2.41
N SER A 69 -7.93 34.31 1.59
CA SER A 69 -9.29 34.01 2.08
C SER A 69 -9.29 32.77 2.97
N GLU A 70 -10.29 32.63 3.85
CA GLU A 70 -10.44 31.43 4.68
C GLU A 70 -10.54 30.12 3.85
N PRO A 71 -11.29 30.07 2.73
CA PRO A 71 -11.26 28.90 1.85
C PRO A 71 -9.88 28.62 1.24
N HIS A 72 -9.10 29.64 0.89
CA HIS A 72 -7.73 29.46 0.38
C HIS A 72 -6.81 28.88 1.47
N LYS A 73 -6.87 29.39 2.70
CA LYS A 73 -6.10 28.83 3.83
C LYS A 73 -6.47 27.38 4.11
N ALA A 74 -7.75 27.03 4.07
CA ALA A 74 -8.20 25.65 4.23
C ALA A 74 -7.65 24.72 3.13
N ALA A 75 -7.62 25.19 1.88
CA ALA A 75 -7.03 24.44 0.77
C ALA A 75 -5.50 24.29 0.90
N VAL A 76 -4.81 25.30 1.43
CA VAL A 76 -3.37 25.21 1.75
C VAL A 76 -3.09 24.16 2.83
N ILE A 77 -3.94 24.08 3.87
CA ILE A 77 -3.81 23.01 4.88
C ILE A 77 -4.01 21.63 4.25
N GLY A 78 -5.03 21.46 3.40
CA GLY A 78 -5.25 20.20 2.67
C GLY A 78 -4.06 19.78 1.81
N ASP A 79 -3.45 20.72 1.09
CA ASP A 79 -2.26 20.45 0.28
C ASP A 79 -1.05 20.06 1.16
N THR A 80 -0.86 20.75 2.29
CA THR A 80 0.24 20.45 3.22
C THR A 80 0.11 19.06 3.85
N ILE A 81 -1.13 18.60 4.10
CA ILE A 81 -1.41 17.22 4.52
C ILE A 81 -1.17 16.23 3.37
N GLY A 82 -1.48 16.65 2.14
CA GLY A 82 -1.31 15.87 0.92
C GLY A 82 0.13 15.69 0.44
N ASP A 83 1.03 16.64 0.74
CA ASP A 83 2.44 16.60 0.33
C ASP A 83 3.18 15.33 0.77
N PRO A 84 3.19 14.92 2.06
CA PRO A 84 3.83 13.67 2.45
C PRO A 84 3.14 12.43 1.84
N LEU A 85 1.85 12.53 1.51
CA LEU A 85 1.09 11.43 0.91
C LEU A 85 1.42 11.23 -0.57
N LYS A 86 1.47 12.31 -1.37
CA LYS A 86 1.71 12.25 -2.82
C LYS A 86 3.20 12.23 -3.19
N ASP A 87 4.06 12.86 -2.40
CA ASP A 87 5.48 13.02 -2.76
C ASP A 87 6.40 12.05 -2.02
N THR A 88 5.95 11.49 -0.88
CA THR A 88 6.78 10.59 -0.06
C THR A 88 6.21 9.18 0.01
N SER A 89 5.09 8.96 0.70
CA SER A 89 4.62 7.61 1.01
C SER A 89 3.98 6.89 -0.20
N GLY A 90 3.17 7.59 -0.99
CA GLY A 90 2.53 7.04 -2.20
C GLY A 90 3.54 6.48 -3.20
N PRO A 91 4.52 7.27 -3.69
CA PRO A 91 5.56 6.78 -4.61
C PRO A 91 6.45 5.69 -4.00
N SER A 92 6.78 5.79 -2.69
CA SER A 92 7.65 4.82 -2.01
C SER A 92 7.03 3.42 -1.90
N LEU A 93 5.71 3.32 -1.77
CA LEU A 93 5.02 2.02 -1.71
C LEU A 93 5.12 1.22 -3.02
N ASN A 94 5.18 1.88 -4.17
CA ASN A 94 5.43 1.21 -5.45
C ASN A 94 6.84 0.61 -5.52
N ILE A 95 7.83 1.33 -4.97
CA ILE A 95 9.21 0.84 -4.88
C ILE A 95 9.27 -0.35 -3.92
N LEU A 96 8.61 -0.26 -2.76
CA LEU A 96 8.55 -1.32 -1.77
C LEU A 96 8.05 -2.65 -2.39
N ILE A 97 6.94 -2.60 -3.12
CA ILE A 97 6.37 -3.79 -3.77
C ILE A 97 7.35 -4.41 -4.78
N LYS A 98 7.99 -3.57 -5.62
CA LYS A 98 8.97 -4.05 -6.61
C LYS A 98 10.21 -4.63 -5.95
N LEU A 99 10.68 -4.00 -4.87
CA LEU A 99 11.87 -4.44 -4.15
C LEU A 99 11.63 -5.79 -3.47
N MET A 100 10.51 -5.97 -2.77
CA MET A 100 10.15 -7.25 -2.15
C MET A 100 10.04 -8.38 -3.19
N ALA A 101 9.51 -8.09 -4.38
CA ALA A 101 9.41 -9.08 -5.46
C ALA A 101 10.79 -9.51 -5.99
N VAL A 102 11.69 -8.56 -6.24
CA VAL A 102 13.05 -8.85 -6.73
C VAL A 102 13.89 -9.53 -5.65
N GLU A 103 13.82 -9.08 -4.40
CA GLU A 103 14.50 -9.71 -3.26
C GLU A 103 14.05 -11.17 -3.09
N SER A 104 12.73 -11.42 -3.12
CA SER A 104 12.18 -12.77 -3.04
C SER A 104 12.66 -13.66 -4.19
N LEU A 105 12.76 -13.11 -5.40
CA LEU A 105 13.21 -13.86 -6.57
C LEU A 105 14.71 -14.20 -6.51
N VAL A 106 15.55 -13.23 -6.10
CA VAL A 106 17.01 -13.41 -5.99
C VAL A 106 17.35 -14.46 -4.92
N PHE A 107 16.67 -14.41 -3.77
CA PHE A 107 16.91 -15.35 -2.67
C PHE A 107 16.07 -16.63 -2.76
N ALA A 108 15.25 -16.82 -3.81
CA ALA A 108 14.38 -17.98 -3.95
C ALA A 108 15.12 -19.33 -3.80
N PRO A 109 16.29 -19.57 -4.44
CA PRO A 109 17.02 -20.84 -4.27
C PRO A 109 17.51 -21.04 -2.83
N PHE A 110 17.99 -19.95 -2.19
CA PHE A 110 18.47 -20.00 -0.81
C PHE A 110 17.35 -20.35 0.16
N PHE A 111 16.19 -19.68 0.03
CA PHE A 111 15.01 -19.97 0.86
C PHE A 111 14.44 -21.36 0.61
N ALA A 112 14.46 -21.87 -0.63
CA ALA A 112 14.00 -23.22 -0.94
C ALA A 112 14.85 -24.29 -0.24
N THR A 113 16.18 -24.12 -0.19
CA THR A 113 17.08 -25.09 0.44
C THR A 113 17.14 -24.94 1.97
N HIS A 114 17.30 -23.71 2.46
CA HIS A 114 17.62 -23.44 3.88
C HIS A 114 16.46 -22.84 4.68
N GLY A 115 15.38 -22.40 4.01
CA GLY A 115 14.21 -21.82 4.66
C GLY A 115 13.32 -22.84 5.38
N GLY A 116 12.20 -22.34 5.93
CA GLY A 116 11.21 -23.16 6.61
C GLY A 116 11.67 -23.71 7.97
N LEU A 117 12.64 -23.06 8.62
CA LEU A 117 13.23 -23.51 9.89
C LEU A 117 12.20 -23.85 10.96
N LEU A 118 11.14 -23.04 11.10
CA LEU A 118 10.07 -23.32 12.07
C LEU A 118 9.37 -24.66 11.80
N PHE A 119 9.10 -25.00 10.53
CA PHE A 119 8.50 -26.29 10.15
C PHE A 119 9.49 -27.46 10.17
N LYS A 120 10.79 -27.18 10.29
CA LYS A 120 11.83 -28.21 10.41
C LYS A 120 12.13 -28.51 11.88
N ILE A 121 11.94 -27.53 12.76
CA ILE A 121 12.23 -27.63 14.20
C ILE A 121 11.01 -28.13 14.98
N PHE A 122 9.80 -27.74 14.58
CA PHE A 122 8.53 -28.16 15.18
C PHE A 122 7.74 -29.03 14.19
#